data_AF-A0A4R3VNW4-F1
#
_entry.id   AF-A0A4R3VNW4-F1
#
_cell.length_a   1.000
_cell.length_b   1.000
_cell.length_c   1.000
_cell.angle_alpha   90.00
_cell.angle_beta   90.00
_cell.angle_gamma   90.00
#
_symmetry.space_group_name_H-M   'P 1'
#
loop_
_entity.id
_entity.type
_entity.pdbx_description
1 polymer ?
#
loop_
_entity_poly.entity_id
_entity_poly.type
_entity_poly.pdbx_seq_one_letter_code
_entity_poly.pdbx_strand_id
1 'polypeptide(L)'
;MDFAKRSDFSKDAEIVAINVPSILMKTFIKSKINEISEDDPILAMALKKIKKIKLMTVSGAAQSSLYEKFNTYLAKNDFEELMSLYNEGTRISINTQMKGDRVKKVMLGILDDEDQVFVDIKSDLDINALNLLIEEYEARKVEHQAIIEQ
;
A
#
# COMPACT_ATOMS: atom_id res chain seq x y z
N MET A 1 6.95 -11.00 -3.21
CA MET A 1 7.63 -9.68 -3.13
C MET A 1 9.13 -9.89 -3.28
N ASP A 2 9.88 -8.86 -3.66
CA ASP A 2 11.30 -9.02 -4.00
C ASP A 2 12.19 -9.29 -2.76
N PHE A 3 11.72 -8.91 -1.57
CA PHE A 3 12.41 -9.11 -0.29
C PHE A 3 12.11 -10.44 0.40
N ALA A 4 11.13 -11.20 -0.09
CA ALA A 4 10.63 -12.41 0.56
C ALA A 4 10.88 -13.64 -0.31
N LYS A 5 11.50 -14.66 0.27
CA LYS A 5 11.80 -15.96 -0.34
C LYS A 5 11.07 -17.06 0.41
N ARG A 6 10.79 -18.19 -0.27
CA ARG A 6 10.13 -19.34 0.35
C ARG A 6 10.84 -19.86 1.61
N SER A 7 12.16 -19.73 1.67
CA SER A 7 12.99 -20.09 2.83
C SER A 7 12.76 -19.23 4.07
N ASP A 8 12.05 -18.11 3.94
CA ASP A 8 11.92 -17.09 4.97
C ASP A 8 10.73 -17.35 5.90
N PHE A 9 9.94 -18.37 5.58
CA PHE A 9 8.69 -18.68 6.26
C PHE A 9 8.80 -20.01 7.00
N SER A 10 8.14 -20.09 8.16
CA SER A 10 7.98 -21.35 8.89
C SER A 10 7.13 -22.33 8.07
N LYS A 11 7.21 -23.62 8.40
CA LYS A 11 6.52 -24.68 7.62
C LYS A 11 4.99 -24.59 7.71
N ASP A 12 4.50 -23.96 8.77
CA ASP A 12 3.11 -23.75 9.13
C ASP A 12 2.57 -22.37 8.72
N ALA A 13 3.43 -21.47 8.21
CA ALA A 13 2.99 -20.16 7.76
C ALA A 13 2.10 -20.27 6.52
N GLU A 14 0.94 -19.60 6.57
CA GLU A 14 0.08 -19.42 5.40
C GLU A 14 0.54 -18.17 4.65
N ILE A 15 0.81 -18.33 3.34
CA ILE A 15 1.35 -17.24 2.51
C ILE A 15 0.48 -17.09 1.28
N VAL A 16 -0.12 -15.91 1.13
CA VAL A 16 -0.83 -15.54 -0.09
C VAL A 16 -0.07 -14.41 -0.76
N ALA A 17 0.38 -14.63 -2.00
CA ALA A 17 1.06 -13.61 -2.79
C ALA A 17 0.33 -13.42 -4.12
N ILE A 18 -0.22 -12.22 -4.33
CA ILE A 18 -1.02 -11.90 -5.50
C ILE A 18 -0.34 -10.76 -6.26
N ASN A 19 -0.13 -10.96 -7.55
CA ASN A 19 0.20 -9.88 -8.47
C ASN A 19 -1.05 -9.56 -9.28
N VAL A 20 -1.68 -8.41 -8.99
CA VAL A 20 -2.97 -8.07 -9.59
C VAL A 20 -2.78 -7.86 -11.10
N PRO A 21 -3.52 -8.61 -11.95
CA PRO A 21 -3.49 -8.40 -13.39
C PRO A 21 -3.86 -6.95 -13.73
N SER A 22 -3.06 -6.30 -14.58
CA SER A 22 -3.24 -4.89 -14.92
C SER A 22 -4.61 -4.59 -15.52
N ILE A 23 -5.23 -5.56 -16.21
CA ILE A 23 -6.56 -5.40 -16.77
C ILE A 23 -7.62 -5.28 -15.67
N LEU A 24 -7.58 -6.14 -14.65
CA LEU A 24 -8.51 -6.08 -13.51
C LEU A 24 -8.33 -4.78 -12.73
N MET A 25 -7.08 -4.42 -12.46
CA MET A 25 -6.74 -3.16 -11.80
C MET A 25 -7.28 -1.94 -12.56
N LYS A 26 -7.04 -1.87 -13.88
CA LYS A 26 -7.51 -0.76 -14.72
C LYS A 26 -9.03 -0.71 -14.80
N THR A 27 -9.72 -1.86 -14.88
CA THR A 27 -11.19 -1.89 -14.89
C THR A 27 -11.76 -1.39 -13.58
N PHE A 28 -11.21 -1.81 -12.44
CA PHE A 28 -11.61 -1.32 -11.12
C PHE A 28 -11.39 0.20 -10.98
N ILE A 29 -10.17 0.67 -11.31
CA ILE A 29 -9.84 2.09 -11.28
C ILE A 29 -10.75 2.89 -12.21
N LYS A 30 -11.06 2.39 -13.41
CA LYS A 30 -11.97 3.07 -14.34
C LYS A 30 -13.39 3.19 -13.77
N SER A 31 -13.89 2.15 -13.11
CA SER A 31 -15.19 2.20 -12.43
C SER A 31 -15.20 3.30 -11.37
N LYS A 32 -14.16 3.36 -10.52
CA LYS A 32 -14.04 4.39 -9.48
C LYS A 32 -13.81 5.79 -10.03
N ILE A 33 -13.07 5.92 -11.12
CA ILE A 33 -12.92 7.20 -11.81
C ILE A 33 -14.26 7.69 -12.33
N ASN A 34 -15.12 6.84 -12.90
CA ASN A 34 -16.43 7.29 -13.36
C ASN A 34 -17.32 7.79 -12.21
N GLU A 35 -17.15 7.26 -10.99
CA GLU A 35 -17.82 7.74 -9.78
C GLU A 35 -17.26 9.08 -9.28
N ILE A 36 -15.95 9.32 -9.47
CA ILE A 36 -15.20 10.47 -8.89
C ILE A 36 -15.00 11.61 -9.90
N SER A 37 -15.01 11.34 -11.21
CA SER A 37 -14.51 12.26 -12.24
C SER A 37 -15.34 13.52 -12.44
N GLU A 38 -16.59 13.51 -12.01
CA GLU A 38 -17.45 14.70 -12.02
C GLU A 38 -17.04 15.66 -10.89
N ASP A 39 -16.55 15.14 -9.77
CA ASP A 39 -16.24 15.91 -8.55
C ASP A 39 -14.75 16.27 -8.44
N ASP A 40 -13.83 15.37 -8.83
CA ASP A 40 -12.39 15.61 -8.78
C ASP A 40 -11.62 14.99 -9.97
N PRO A 41 -11.38 15.77 -11.03
CA PRO A 41 -10.58 15.35 -12.19
C PRO A 41 -9.11 15.06 -11.87
N ILE A 42 -8.54 15.71 -10.85
CA ILE A 42 -7.12 15.58 -10.50
C ILE A 42 -6.89 14.23 -9.83
N LEU A 43 -7.77 13.86 -8.90
CA LEU A 43 -7.79 12.57 -8.24
C LEU A 43 -7.98 11.43 -9.26
N ALA A 44 -8.89 11.61 -10.21
CA ALA A 44 -9.08 10.67 -11.31
C ALA A 44 -7.80 10.50 -12.16
N MET A 45 -7.05 11.58 -12.40
CA MET A 45 -5.77 11.52 -13.10
C MET A 45 -4.68 10.82 -12.26
N ALA A 46 -4.65 11.05 -10.95
CA ALA A 46 -3.74 10.40 -10.02
C ALA A 46 -3.92 8.87 -10.04
N LEU A 47 -5.17 8.39 -9.92
CA LEU A 47 -5.48 6.96 -9.93
C LEU A 47 -5.02 6.26 -11.22
N LYS A 48 -5.10 6.93 -12.38
CA LYS A 48 -4.58 6.39 -13.67
C LYS A 48 -3.06 6.19 -13.68
N LYS A 49 -2.32 6.83 -12.78
CA LYS A 49 -0.85 6.67 -12.68
C LYS A 49 -0.43 5.43 -11.91
N ILE A 50 -1.36 4.70 -11.29
CA ILE A 50 -1.09 3.40 -10.68
C ILE A 50 -0.91 2.37 -11.82
N LYS A 51 0.26 1.72 -11.84
CA LYS A 51 0.69 0.82 -12.92
C LYS A 51 0.61 -0.65 -12.53
N LYS A 52 0.85 -0.97 -11.26
CA LYS A 52 0.88 -2.34 -10.75
C LYS A 52 0.63 -2.35 -9.25
N ILE A 53 -0.06 -3.37 -8.77
CA ILE A 53 -0.23 -3.66 -7.34
C ILE A 53 0.19 -5.12 -7.12
N LYS A 54 1.09 -5.35 -6.15
CA LYS A 54 1.33 -6.68 -5.59
C LYS A 54 0.89 -6.65 -4.13
N LEU A 55 0.29 -7.74 -3.69
CA LEU A 55 -0.10 -7.98 -2.30
C LEU A 55 0.60 -9.25 -1.82
N MET A 56 1.05 -9.24 -0.57
CA MET A 56 1.52 -10.43 0.11
C MET A 56 0.97 -10.41 1.54
N THR A 57 0.30 -11.48 1.94
CA THR A 57 -0.13 -11.71 3.32
C THR A 57 0.59 -12.94 3.85
N VAL A 58 0.91 -12.89 5.13
CA VAL A 58 1.60 -13.97 5.84
C VAL A 58 0.94 -14.08 7.20
N SER A 59 0.41 -15.26 7.51
CA SER A 59 -0.27 -15.54 8.76
C SER A 59 0.42 -16.67 9.53
N GLY A 60 0.37 -16.59 10.86
CA GLY A 60 1.00 -17.58 11.75
C GLY A 60 2.54 -17.49 11.77
N ALA A 61 3.09 -16.33 11.43
CA ALA A 61 4.54 -16.14 11.23
C ALA A 61 5.22 -15.35 12.37
N ALA A 62 4.84 -15.66 13.62
CA ALA A 62 5.26 -14.98 14.86
C ALA A 62 6.79 -14.88 15.09
N GLN A 63 7.62 -15.56 14.29
CA GLN A 63 9.10 -15.50 14.37
C GLN A 63 9.79 -15.21 13.03
N SER A 64 9.08 -14.67 12.04
CA SER A 64 9.71 -14.42 10.74
C SER A 64 10.64 -13.20 10.77
N SER A 65 11.91 -13.39 10.36
CA SER A 65 12.86 -12.31 9.99
C SER A 65 12.38 -11.44 8.80
N LEU A 66 11.12 -11.60 8.41
CA LEU A 66 10.52 -10.97 7.25
C LEU A 66 10.45 -9.46 7.42
N TYR A 67 10.16 -8.98 8.62
CA TYR A 67 10.18 -7.55 8.92
C TYR A 67 11.58 -6.94 8.77
N GLU A 68 12.62 -7.61 9.26
CA GLU A 68 14.01 -7.15 9.06
C GLU A 68 14.41 -7.14 7.59
N LYS A 69 13.97 -8.14 6.82
CA LYS A 69 14.19 -8.21 5.37
C LYS A 69 13.43 -7.12 4.63
N PHE A 70 12.21 -6.81 5.07
CA PHE A 70 11.42 -5.69 4.57
C PHE A 70 12.17 -4.38 4.78
N ASN A 71 12.60 -4.07 6.01
CA ASN A 71 13.38 -2.86 6.31
C ASN A 71 14.69 -2.81 5.51
N THR A 72 15.40 -3.94 5.42
CA THR A 72 16.63 -4.04 4.62
C THR A 72 16.36 -3.77 3.14
N TYR A 73 15.25 -4.27 2.61
CA TYR A 73 14.85 -4.01 1.23
C TYR A 73 14.50 -2.54 1.01
N LEU A 74 13.76 -1.90 1.92
CA LEU A 74 13.45 -0.47 1.85
C LEU A 74 14.74 0.35 1.78
N ALA A 75 15.66 0.13 2.73
CA ALA A 75 16.93 0.85 2.79
C ALA A 75 17.82 0.62 1.55
N LYS A 76 17.88 -0.62 1.02
CA LYS A 76 18.67 -0.94 -0.18
C LYS A 76 18.09 -0.40 -1.48
N ASN A 77 16.82 -0.01 -1.49
CA ASN A 77 16.12 0.45 -2.69
C ASN A 77 15.71 1.92 -2.57
N ASP A 78 16.36 2.70 -1.72
CA ASP A 78 16.14 4.14 -1.57
C ASP A 78 14.66 4.49 -1.30
N PHE A 79 14.00 3.70 -0.46
CA PHE A 79 12.69 4.06 0.06
C PHE A 79 12.84 4.98 1.27
N GLU A 80 12.01 6.01 1.32
CA GLU A 80 11.88 6.93 2.45
C GLU A 80 10.53 6.70 3.14
N GLU A 81 10.52 6.67 4.48
CA GLU A 81 9.27 6.57 5.25
C GLU A 81 8.49 7.89 5.12
N LEU A 82 7.28 7.82 4.58
CA LEU A 82 6.37 8.96 4.47
C LEU A 82 5.54 9.12 5.75
N MET A 83 5.05 7.99 6.28
CA MET A 83 4.20 7.95 7.46
C MET A 83 4.30 6.59 8.13
N SER A 84 4.24 6.58 9.47
CA SER A 84 4.03 5.39 10.27
C SER A 84 2.97 5.63 11.34
N LEU A 85 2.14 4.63 11.58
CA LEU A 85 1.06 4.61 12.55
C LEU A 85 1.20 3.36 13.42
N TYR A 86 0.95 3.51 14.71
CA TYR A 86 0.97 2.43 15.68
C TYR A 86 -0.33 2.44 16.46
N ASN A 87 -1.06 1.33 16.43
CA ASN A 87 -2.29 1.17 17.19
C ASN A 87 -2.46 -0.29 17.62
N GLU A 88 -2.74 -0.52 18.90
CA GLU A 88 -3.09 -1.85 19.45
C GLU A 88 -2.14 -3.00 19.04
N GLY A 89 -0.82 -2.75 19.05
CA GLY A 89 0.17 -3.76 18.64
C GLY A 89 0.43 -3.84 17.13
N THR A 90 -0.47 -3.27 16.32
CA THR A 90 -0.28 -3.17 14.87
C THR A 90 0.55 -1.94 14.49
N ARG A 91 1.59 -2.14 13.67
CA ARG A 91 2.36 -1.09 12.99
C ARG A 91 1.97 -1.02 11.51
N ILE A 92 1.55 0.16 11.06
CA ILE A 92 1.35 0.47 9.65
C ILE A 92 2.46 1.43 9.21
N SER A 93 3.16 1.09 8.13
CA SER A 93 4.22 1.94 7.55
C SER A 93 3.96 2.17 6.07
N ILE A 94 4.10 3.41 5.64
CA ILE A 94 3.98 3.86 4.26
C ILE A 94 5.35 4.40 3.84
N ASN A 95 5.98 3.73 2.88
CA ASN A 95 7.31 4.08 2.40
C ASN A 95 7.25 4.38 0.91
N THR A 96 8.01 5.35 0.43
CA THR A 96 7.97 5.79 -0.97
C THR A 96 9.35 5.75 -1.60
N GLN A 97 9.42 5.32 -2.85
CA GLN A 97 10.62 5.42 -3.68
C GLN A 97 10.42 6.55 -4.68
N MET A 98 11.14 7.65 -4.50
CA MET A 98 11.04 8.84 -5.35
C MET A 98 12.08 8.82 -6.49
N LYS A 99 11.74 9.49 -7.59
CA LYS A 99 12.70 9.86 -8.65
C LYS A 99 12.35 11.26 -9.13
N GLY A 100 13.11 12.25 -8.66
CA GLY A 100 12.75 13.66 -8.83
C GLY A 100 11.46 13.97 -8.05
N ASP A 101 10.51 14.61 -8.71
CA ASP A 101 9.17 14.95 -8.19
C ASP A 101 8.17 13.78 -8.23
N ARG A 102 8.59 12.59 -8.67
CA ARG A 102 7.70 11.45 -8.92
C ARG A 102 7.86 10.33 -7.90
N VAL A 103 6.74 9.93 -7.31
CA VAL A 103 6.62 8.67 -6.57
C VAL A 103 6.54 7.52 -7.58
N LYS A 104 7.58 6.69 -7.63
CA LYS A 104 7.68 5.54 -8.54
C LYS A 104 7.17 4.26 -7.90
N LYS A 105 7.32 4.14 -6.58
CA LYS A 105 6.73 3.06 -5.80
C LYS A 105 6.23 3.56 -4.46
N VAL A 106 5.14 2.97 -3.99
CA VAL A 106 4.68 3.04 -2.60
C VAL A 106 4.74 1.62 -2.05
N MET A 107 5.33 1.46 -0.89
CA MET A 107 5.42 0.21 -0.16
C MET A 107 4.70 0.36 1.18
N LEU A 108 3.60 -0.37 1.33
CA LEU A 108 2.87 -0.49 2.59
C LEU A 108 3.34 -1.74 3.33
N GLY A 109 3.63 -1.61 4.61
CA GLY A 109 3.81 -2.73 5.53
C GLY A 109 2.87 -2.58 6.72
N ILE A 110 1.99 -3.56 6.91
CA ILE A 110 1.10 -3.69 8.08
C ILE A 110 1.60 -4.91 8.84
N LEU A 111 1.95 -4.71 10.10
CA LEU A 111 2.61 -5.70 10.92
C LEU A 111 1.82 -5.81 12.22
N ASP A 112 1.20 -6.96 12.40
CA ASP A 112 0.58 -7.38 13.64
C ASP A 112 1.39 -8.57 14.21
N ASP A 113 1.09 -8.99 15.43
CA ASP A 113 1.85 -10.01 16.16
C ASP A 113 1.90 -11.36 15.40
N GLU A 114 0.80 -11.73 14.73
CA GLU A 114 0.69 -13.00 14.00
C GLU A 114 0.58 -12.83 12.47
N ASP A 115 0.12 -11.66 12.04
CA ASP A 115 -0.24 -11.36 10.65
C ASP A 115 0.60 -10.22 10.08
N GLN A 116 1.11 -10.42 8.87
CA GLN A 116 1.86 -9.40 8.14
C GLN A 116 1.30 -9.22 6.74
N VAL A 117 1.03 -7.96 6.37
CA VAL A 117 0.53 -7.59 5.04
C VAL A 117 1.46 -6.59 4.39
N PHE A 118 1.85 -6.87 3.15
CA PHE A 118 2.72 -6.02 2.36
C PHE A 118 2.09 -5.68 1.00
N VAL A 119 2.13 -4.41 0.64
CA VAL A 119 1.60 -3.93 -0.64
C VAL A 119 2.68 -3.16 -1.39
N ASP A 120 3.00 -3.59 -2.61
CA ASP A 120 3.95 -2.95 -3.54
C ASP A 120 3.16 -2.32 -4.67
N ILE A 121 3.05 -1.00 -4.64
CA ILE A 121 2.34 -0.21 -5.64
C ILE A 121 3.38 0.44 -6.53
N LYS A 122 3.43 0.04 -7.81
CA LYS A 122 4.20 0.75 -8.83
C LYS A 122 3.35 1.87 -9.39
N SER A 123 3.88 3.08 -9.41
CA SER A 123 3.15 4.27 -9.84
C SER A 123 4.04 5.23 -10.63
N ASP A 124 3.44 6.36 -10.99
CA ASP A 124 4.11 7.51 -11.60
C ASP A 124 3.39 8.79 -11.15
N LEU A 125 3.19 8.86 -9.84
CA LEU A 125 2.43 9.90 -9.18
C LEU A 125 3.33 11.11 -8.95
N ASP A 126 2.75 12.29 -9.09
CA ASP A 126 3.31 13.49 -8.48
C ASP A 126 3.14 13.40 -6.96
N ILE A 127 4.08 13.94 -6.18
CA ILE A 127 3.96 13.93 -4.71
C ILE A 127 2.69 14.64 -4.24
N ASN A 128 2.28 15.72 -4.93
CA ASN A 128 1.04 16.43 -4.61
C ASN A 128 -0.19 15.55 -4.88
N ALA A 129 -0.15 14.73 -5.93
CA ALA A 129 -1.22 13.81 -6.25
C ALA A 129 -1.35 12.68 -5.21
N LEU A 130 -0.24 12.27 -4.58
CA LEU A 130 -0.27 11.33 -3.48
C LEU A 130 -0.89 11.96 -2.23
N ASN A 131 -0.56 13.21 -1.91
CA ASN A 131 -1.15 13.92 -0.78
C ASN A 131 -2.67 14.09 -0.94
N LEU A 132 -3.13 14.48 -2.14
CA LEU A 132 -4.56 14.57 -2.45
C LEU A 132 -5.29 13.23 -2.24
N LEU A 133 -4.69 12.12 -2.64
CA LEU A 133 -5.25 10.78 -2.41
C LEU A 133 -5.41 10.45 -0.92
N ILE A 134 -4.46 10.90 -0.09
CA ILE A 134 -4.50 10.70 1.36
C ILE A 134 -5.55 11.60 1.99
N GLU A 135 -5.57 12.89 1.63
CA GLU A 135 -6.55 13.87 2.14
C GLU A 135 -7.98 13.45 1.83
N GLU A 136 -8.26 12.99 0.61
CA GLU A 136 -9.57 12.48 0.22
C GLU A 136 -10.00 11.28 1.06
N TYR A 137 -9.07 10.35 1.33
CA TYR A 137 -9.35 9.20 2.17
C TYR A 137 -9.72 9.61 3.60
N GLU A 138 -8.95 10.53 4.20
CA GLU A 138 -9.21 11.03 5.55
C GLU A 138 -10.55 11.78 5.62
N ALA A 139 -10.89 12.60 4.61
CA ALA A 139 -12.17 13.29 4.54
C ALA A 139 -13.36 12.31 4.50
N ARG A 140 -13.29 11.29 3.63
CA ARG A 140 -14.34 10.25 3.52
C ARG A 140 -14.48 9.42 4.80
N LYS A 141 -13.39 9.19 5.52
CA LYS A 141 -13.40 8.46 6.80
C LYS A 141 -14.17 9.23 7.87
N VAL A 142 -14.00 10.55 7.94
CA VAL A 142 -14.75 11.43 8.85
C VAL A 142 -16.24 11.43 8.52
N GLU A 143 -16.61 11.50 7.25
CA GLU A 143 -18.01 11.42 6.82
C GLU A 143 -18.67 10.08 7.19
N HIS A 144 -17.96 8.96 7.01
CA HIS A 144 -18.48 7.64 7.37
C HIS A 144 -18.62 7.46 8.89
N GLN A 145 -17.75 8.06 9.70
CA GLN A 145 -17.90 8.05 11.17
C GLN A 145 -19.09 8.89 11.63
N ALA A 146 -19.36 10.03 10.98
CA ALA A 146 -20.51 10.88 11.30
C ALA A 146 -21.88 10.24 10.96
N ILE A 147 -21.92 9.26 10.05
CA ILE A 147 -23.14 8.51 9.68
C ILE A 147 -23.41 7.36 10.68
N ILE A 148 -22.39 6.82 11.34
CA ILE A 148 -22.55 5.71 12.30
C ILE A 148 -23.01 6.21 13.69
N GLU A 149 -22.86 7.51 13.99
CA GLU A 149 -23.28 8.12 15.27
C GLU A 149 -24.67 8.79 15.24
N GLN A 150 -25.48 8.59 14.19
CA GLN A 150 -26.89 9.03 14.09
C GLN A 150 -27.86 7.84 14.09
#